data_AF-A0A6I7WW76-F1
#
_entry.id   AF-A0A6I7WW76-F1
#
_cell.length_a   1.000
_cell.length_b   1.000
_cell.length_c   1.000
_cell.angle_alpha   90.00
_cell.angle_beta   90.00
_cell.angle_gamma   90.00
#
_symmetry.space_group_name_H-M   'P 1'
#
loop_
_entity.id
_entity.type
_entity.pdbx_description
1 polymer ?
#
loop_
_entity_poly.entity_id
_entity_poly.type
_entity_poly.pdbx_seq_one_letter_code
_entity_poly.pdbx_strand_id
1 'polypeptide(L)' 'ESGSAYPAISDSKVKSFILPIPSLTEQTRIVTILDKFEALTNSICEGLPREIKLRQQQYEYYRDLLLSFPETETTV' A
#
# COMPACT_ATOMS: atom_id res chain seq x y z
N GLU A 1 12.34 35.76 -8.89
CA GLU A 1 11.82 34.43 -8.51
C GLU A 1 12.99 33.55 -8.13
N SER A 2 13.14 33.23 -6.84
CA SER A 2 14.23 32.36 -6.40
C SER A 2 13.71 30.94 -6.36
N GLY A 3 14.16 30.11 -7.31
CA GLY A 3 13.84 28.69 -7.36
C GLY A 3 14.29 28.00 -6.08
N SER A 4 13.39 27.24 -5.47
CA SER A 4 13.63 26.47 -4.26
C SER A 4 14.73 25.42 -4.50
N ALA A 5 15.91 25.61 -3.91
CA ALA A 5 16.96 24.60 -3.90
C ALA A 5 16.54 23.47 -2.95
N TYR A 6 16.17 22.31 -3.52
CA TYR A 6 15.93 21.11 -2.73
C TYR A 6 17.22 20.72 -2.01
N PRO A 7 17.20 20.49 -0.68
CA PRO A 7 18.40 20.07 0.03
C PRO A 7 18.84 18.69 -0.47
N ALA A 8 19.97 18.65 -1.19
CA ALA A 8 20.60 17.42 -1.62
C ALA A 8 21.55 16.89 -0.54
N ILE A 9 21.55 15.56 -0.31
CA ILE A 9 22.52 14.91 0.58
C ILE A 9 23.81 14.70 -0.22
N SER A 10 24.93 15.21 0.30
CA SER A 10 26.24 15.05 -0.35
C SER A 10 26.81 13.66 -0.11
N ASP A 11 27.59 13.16 -1.07
CA ASP A 11 28.25 11.84 -1.01
C ASP A 11 29.12 11.67 0.26
N SER A 12 29.83 12.73 0.66
CA SER A 12 30.61 12.73 1.91
C SER A 12 29.75 12.47 3.15
N LYS A 13 28.51 12.99 3.19
CA LYS A 13 27.60 12.77 4.32
C LYS A 13 27.09 11.34 4.35
N VAL A 14 26.74 10.78 3.19
CA VAL A 14 26.31 9.37 3.07
C VAL A 14 27.43 8.43 3.54
N LYS A 15 28.67 8.64 3.08
CA LYS A 15 29.83 7.82 3.45
C LYS A 15 30.20 7.91 4.94
N SER A 16 29.97 9.06 5.57
CA SER A 16 30.23 9.24 7.01
C SER A 16 29.19 8.60 7.93
N PHE A 17 28.05 8.18 7.39
CA PHE A 17 26.97 7.61 8.20
C PHE A 17 27.33 6.19 8.66
N ILE A 18 27.31 5.98 9.97
CA ILE A 18 27.64 4.68 10.58
C ILE A 18 26.34 3.90 10.79
N LEU A 19 26.23 2.77 10.10
CA LEU A 19 25.12 1.83 10.26
C LEU A 19 25.48 0.75 11.30
N PRO A 20 24.57 0.40 12.23
CA PRO A 20 24.75 -0.77 13.06
C PRO A 20 24.58 -2.03 12.22
N ILE A 21 25.59 -2.90 12.21
CA ILE A 21 25.56 -4.18 11.50
C ILE A 21 25.49 -5.30 12.55
N PRO A 22 24.28 -5.85 12.83
CA PRO A 22 24.13 -6.96 13.77
C PRO A 22 24.61 -8.28 13.15
N SER A 23 24.57 -9.39 13.90
CA SER A 23 24.91 -10.72 13.38
C SER A 23 23.97 -11.15 12.24
N LEU A 24 24.44 -12.00 11.33
CA LEU A 24 23.65 -12.47 10.18
C LEU A 24 22.31 -13.11 10.59
N THR A 25 22.30 -13.82 11.72
CA THR A 25 21.08 -14.43 12.28
C THR A 25 20.05 -13.34 12.63
N GLU A 26 20.49 -12.28 13.31
CA GLU A 26 19.60 -11.17 13.68
C GLU A 26 19.17 -10.37 12.45
N GLN A 27 20.05 -10.15 11.47
CA GLN A 27 19.68 -9.52 10.20
C GLN A 27 18.54 -10.30 9.52
N THR A 28 18.68 -11.62 9.41
CA THR A 28 17.65 -12.48 8.79
C THR A 28 16.34 -12.43 9.56
N ARG A 29 16.40 -12.49 10.90
CA ARG A 29 15.23 -12.41 11.76
C ARG A 29 14.48 -11.08 11.57
N ILE A 30 15.21 -9.97 11.55
CA ILE A 30 14.64 -8.63 11.39
C ILE A 30 14.02 -8.48 10.00
N VAL A 31 14.76 -8.81 8.93
CA VAL A 31 14.29 -8.71 7.55
C VAL A 31 13.04 -9.55 7.32
N THR A 32 13.01 -10.79 7.82
CA THR A 32 11.82 -11.66 7.69
C THR A 32 10.56 -11.03 8.30
N ILE A 33 10.69 -10.29 9.41
CA ILE A 33 9.56 -9.62 10.04
C ILE A 33 9.14 -8.41 9.20
N LEU A 34 10.10 -7.59 8.76
CA LEU A 34 9.84 -6.41 7.94
C LEU A 34 9.21 -6.77 6.60
N ASP A 35 9.70 -7.81 5.93
CA ASP A 35 9.15 -8.29 4.66
C ASP A 35 7.70 -8.73 4.80
N LYS A 36 7.34 -9.38 5.92
CA LYS A 36 5.94 -9.74 6.20
C LYS A 36 5.05 -8.52 6.39
N PHE A 37 5.54 -7.49 7.09
CA PHE A 37 4.79 -6.25 7.23
C PHE A 37 4.61 -5.55 5.89
N GLU A 38 5.69 -5.40 5.12
CA GLU A 38 5.67 -4.77 3.79
C GLU A 38 4.69 -5.47 2.85
N ALA A 39 4.72 -6.80 2.79
CA ALA A 39 3.81 -7.60 1.97
C ALA A 39 2.34 -7.41 2.39
N LEU A 40 2.06 -7.33 3.69
CA LEU A 40 0.69 -7.12 4.20
C LEU A 40 0.17 -5.70 3.96
N THR A 41 1.02 -4.68 4.05
CA THR A 41 0.57 -3.27 4.00
C THR A 41 0.59 -2.68 2.61
N ASN A 42 1.61 -3.01 1.80
CA ASN A 42 1.91 -2.28 0.58
C ASN A 42 1.78 -3.11 -0.69
N SER A 43 1.70 -4.43 -0.58
CA SER A 43 1.53 -5.27 -1.77
C SER A 43 0.20 -4.95 -2.47
N ILE A 44 0.25 -4.84 -3.80
CA ILE A 44 -0.94 -4.67 -4.63
C ILE A 44 -1.57 -6.02 -5.00
N CYS A 45 -0.79 -7.10 -4.92
CA CYS A 45 -1.20 -8.44 -5.30
C CYS A 45 -1.79 -9.20 -4.10
N GLU A 46 -1.31 -8.93 -2.90
CA GLU A 46 -1.71 -9.51 -1.62
C GLU A 46 -1.86 -8.41 -0.57
N GLY A 47 -2.32 -8.73 0.64
CA GLY A 47 -2.44 -7.74 1.72
C GLY A 47 -3.61 -6.75 1.58
N LEU A 48 -3.50 -5.64 2.31
CA LEU A 48 -4.58 -4.67 2.53
C LEU A 48 -5.07 -3.97 1.25
N PRO A 49 -4.19 -3.47 0.35
CA PRO A 49 -4.65 -2.81 -0.87
C PRO A 49 -5.49 -3.73 -1.75
N ARG A 50 -5.11 -5.01 -1.84
CA ARG A 50 -5.85 -6.04 -2.57
C ARG A 50 -7.23 -6.25 -1.95
N GLU A 51 -7.31 -6.40 -0.63
CA GLU A 51 -8.58 -6.62 0.07
C GLU A 51 -9.51 -5.40 -0.06
N ILE A 52 -9.00 -4.19 0.15
CA ILE A 52 -9.78 -2.95 0.02
C ILE A 52 -10.39 -2.85 -1.38
N LYS A 53 -9.61 -3.12 -2.43
CA LYS A 53 -10.10 -3.11 -3.82
C LYS A 53 -11.24 -4.12 -4.02
N LEU A 54 -11.08 -5.34 -3.53
CA LEU A 54 -12.11 -6.38 -3.65
C LEU A 54 -13.38 -6.03 -2.88
N ARG A 55 -13.25 -5.46 -1.66
CA ARG A 55 -14.39 -5.02 -0.85
C ARG A 55 -15.12 -3.84 -1.49
N GLN A 56 -14.40 -2.93 -2.13
CA GLN A 56 -15.00 -1.83 -2.88
C GLN A 56 -15.82 -2.33 -4.07
N GLN A 57 -15.29 -3.27 -4.86
CA GLN A 57 -16.02 -3.90 -5.96
C GLN A 57 -17.26 -4.64 -5.47
N GLN A 58 -17.12 -5.38 -4.36
CA GLN A 58 -18.24 -6.09 -3.73
C GLN A 58 -19.33 -5.10 -3.26
N TYR A 59 -18.94 -3.99 -2.63
CA TYR A 59 -19.87 -2.95 -2.20
C TYR A 59 -20.63 -2.34 -3.38
N GLU A 60 -19.93 -1.96 -4.46
CA GLU A 60 -20.53 -1.38 -5.65
C GLU A 60 -21.56 -2.32 -6.29
N TYR A 61 -21.21 -3.60 -6.43
CA TYR A 61 -22.13 -4.61 -6.95
C TYR A 61 -23.43 -4.71 -6.14
N TYR A 62 -23.33 -4.80 -4.81
CA TYR A 62 -24.52 -4.91 -3.97
C TYR A 62 -25.32 -3.61 -3.88
N ARG A 63 -24.65 -2.46 -3.92
CA ARG A 63 -25.32 -1.16 -4.00
C ARG A 63 -26.19 -1.09 -5.26
N ASP A 64 -25.63 -1.45 -6.40
CA ASP A 64 -26.35 -1.36 -7.68
C ASP A 64 -27.49 -2.38 -7.74
N LEU A 65 -27.30 -3.58 -7.19
CA LEU A 65 -28.36 -4.59 -7.07
C LEU A 65 -29.53 -4.13 -6.18
N LEU A 66 -29.23 -3.52 -5.03
CA LEU A 66 -30.25 -3.04 -4.10
C LEU A 66 -31.01 -1.82 -4.65
N LEU A 67 -30.35 -1.00 -5.44
CA LEU A 67 -30.92 0.21 -6.05
C LEU A 67 -31.47 -0.04 -7.47
N SER A 68 -31.36 -1.26 -8.00
CA SER A 68 -32.07 -1.68 -9.20
C SER A 68 -33.47 -2.15 -8.82
N PHE A 69 -34.47 -1.35 -9.17
CA PHE A 69 -35.87 -1.72 -9.00
C PHE A 69 -36.42 -2.24 -10.33
N PRO A 70 -37.23 -3.31 -10.32
CA PRO A 70 -37.93 -3.72 -11.52
C PRO A 70 -38.85 -2.58 -11.98
N GLU A 71 -38.79 -2.24 -13.27
CA GLU A 71 -39.72 -1.30 -13.89
C GLU A 71 -41.14 -1.81 -13.63
N THR A 72 -41.98 -0.97 -13.02
CA THR A 72 -43.39 -1.30 -12.85
C THR A 72 -43.98 -1.47 -14.23
N GLU A 73 -44.42 -2.68 -14.58
CA GLU A 73 -45.16 -2.94 -15.81
C GLU A 73 -46.36 -1.99 -15.86
N THR A 74 -46.23 -0.90 -16.61
CA THR A 74 -47.33 -0.04 -16.99
C THR A 74 -48.09 -0.81 -18.07
N THR A 75 -48.93 -1.72 -17.61
CA THR A 75 -49.99 -2.30 -18.42
C THR A 75 -51.00 -1.19 -18.68
N VAL A 76 -50.92 -0.63 -19.90
CA VAL A 76 -51.92 0.28 -20.49
C VAL A 76 -53.02 -0.56 -21.13
#